data_AF-A0A1X7TMF5-F1
#
_entry.id   AF-A0A1X7TMF5-F1
#
_cell.length_a   1.000
_cell.length_b   1.000
_cell.length_c   1.000
_cell.angle_alpha   90.00
_cell.angle_beta   90.00
_cell.angle_gamma   90.00
#
_symmetry.space_group_name_H-M   'P 1'
#
loop_
_entity.id
_entity.type
_entity.pdbx_description
1 polymer ?
#
loop_
_entity_poly.entity_id
_entity_poly.type
_entity_poly.pdbx_seq_one_letter_code
_entity_poly.pdbx_strand_id
1 'polypeptide(L)'
;SLIDAINNKTNSMSRLGILEVAVDNKAIPIRREDNNNFDVSLHESVKAGDSFEVSMLLQLGADPNSKDERGKSAVEIAMEGGNTQIKEILLTGGGEETGEVKWTWYDVTLTKPSAGQCQEVISQLTDSHRNIYLRHSSPDIVYLLMSVALDIKTIKEIDIRYTKITKDVILLLSHKITNNTSLKTLWIIYDSINDDGVIALTQSLINNKTITVLLLSFNPDITSTSAQSLAELLLYNHTLFYLYLDGTNIDTDGVLVLMESLRTNNTLGTLQLDKKHKQTCSSLSYYETIKNRLWFV
;
A
#
# COMPACT_ATOMS: atom_id res chain seq x y z
N SER A 1 -47.05 24.86 -6.41
CA SER A 1 -47.45 24.30 -7.71
C SER A 1 -46.30 23.45 -8.28
N LEU A 2 -46.52 22.65 -9.32
CA LEU A 2 -45.44 21.90 -10.00
C LEU A 2 -44.33 22.84 -10.50
N ILE A 3 -44.71 24.02 -10.97
CA ILE A 3 -43.79 25.09 -11.41
C ILE A 3 -42.93 25.59 -10.24
N ASP A 4 -43.50 25.79 -9.05
CA ASP A 4 -42.72 26.24 -7.88
C ASP A 4 -41.71 25.17 -7.43
N ALA A 5 -42.08 23.89 -7.53
CA ALA A 5 -41.18 22.79 -7.21
C ALA A 5 -40.00 22.71 -8.20
N ILE A 6 -40.26 22.91 -9.50
CA ILE A 6 -39.24 23.01 -10.55
C ILE A 6 -38.34 24.21 -10.29
N ASN A 7 -38.90 25.40 -10.03
CA ASN A 7 -38.13 26.61 -9.77
C ASN A 7 -37.20 26.47 -8.55
N ASN A 8 -37.65 25.79 -7.49
CA ASN A 8 -36.84 25.52 -6.30
C ASN A 8 -35.68 24.54 -6.54
N LYS A 9 -35.72 23.77 -7.63
CA LYS A 9 -34.69 22.80 -8.02
C LYS A 9 -33.86 23.24 -9.23
N THR A 10 -34.04 24.46 -9.72
CA THR A 10 -33.36 25.00 -10.90
C THR A 10 -31.85 24.79 -10.86
N ASN A 11 -31.21 25.03 -9.72
CA ASN A 11 -29.75 24.88 -9.57
C ASN A 11 -29.30 23.42 -9.71
N SER A 12 -29.98 22.47 -9.06
CA SER A 12 -29.65 21.04 -9.19
C SER A 12 -29.91 20.53 -10.61
N MET A 13 -31.00 20.95 -11.24
CA MET A 13 -31.31 20.55 -12.61
C MET A 13 -30.28 21.12 -13.60
N SER A 14 -29.81 22.35 -13.39
CA SER A 14 -28.72 22.95 -14.17
C SER A 14 -27.43 22.14 -14.08
N ARG A 15 -27.01 21.75 -12.87
CA ARG A 15 -25.82 20.93 -12.62
C ARG A 15 -25.89 19.54 -13.25
N LEU A 16 -27.09 18.96 -13.35
CA LEU A 16 -27.36 17.72 -14.09
C LEU A 16 -27.38 17.88 -15.62
N GLY A 17 -27.17 19.10 -16.13
CA GLY A 17 -27.19 19.40 -17.56
C GLY A 17 -28.60 19.50 -18.15
N ILE A 18 -29.65 19.64 -17.34
CA ILE A 18 -31.03 19.86 -17.79
C ILE A 18 -31.18 21.34 -18.18
N LEU A 19 -31.52 21.59 -19.46
CA LEU A 19 -31.59 22.94 -20.03
C LEU A 19 -32.99 23.53 -20.03
N GLU A 20 -34.00 22.67 -20.04
CA GLU A 20 -35.40 23.07 -20.11
C GLU A 20 -36.28 21.97 -19.53
N VAL A 21 -37.35 22.36 -18.85
CA VAL A 21 -38.41 21.45 -18.40
C VAL A 21 -39.75 21.96 -18.94
N ALA A 22 -40.50 21.10 -19.63
CA ALA A 22 -41.81 21.44 -20.16
C ALA A 22 -42.93 20.92 -19.25
N VAL A 23 -43.84 21.80 -18.83
CA VAL A 23 -45.06 21.47 -18.07
C VAL A 23 -46.27 22.09 -18.77
N ASP A 24 -47.28 21.29 -19.11
CA ASP A 24 -48.52 21.75 -19.77
C ASP A 24 -48.25 22.66 -20.99
N ASN A 25 -47.30 22.26 -21.85
CA ASN A 25 -46.81 23.01 -23.02
C ASN A 25 -46.16 24.38 -22.70
N LYS A 26 -45.79 24.63 -21.45
CA LYS A 26 -44.96 25.77 -21.05
C LYS A 26 -43.53 25.30 -20.80
N ALA A 27 -42.63 25.82 -21.64
CA ALA A 27 -41.18 25.72 -21.49
C ALA A 27 -40.70 26.54 -20.28
N ILE A 28 -40.02 25.90 -19.33
CA ILE A 28 -39.32 26.57 -18.22
C ILE A 28 -37.82 26.47 -18.51
N PRO A 29 -37.17 27.55 -18.98
CA PRO A 29 -35.75 27.53 -19.27
C PRO A 29 -34.95 27.55 -17.97
N ILE A 30 -33.96 26.66 -17.87
CA ILE A 30 -33.00 26.62 -16.77
C ILE A 30 -31.77 27.43 -17.21
N ARG A 31 -31.56 28.61 -16.60
CA ARG A 31 -30.48 29.53 -17.01
C ARG A 31 -29.11 28.83 -16.90
N ARG A 32 -28.33 28.94 -17.97
CA ARG A 32 -26.94 28.44 -18.07
C ARG A 32 -25.96 29.55 -17.70
N GLU A 33 -25.13 29.30 -16.71
CA GLU A 33 -23.84 29.95 -16.55
C GLU A 33 -22.79 28.83 -16.72
N ASP A 34 -22.29 28.72 -17.96
CA ASP A 34 -21.07 28.05 -18.42
C ASP A 34 -20.76 26.57 -18.08
N ASN A 35 -20.51 25.80 -19.15
CA ASN A 35 -19.90 24.47 -19.24
C ASN A 35 -20.43 23.37 -18.30
N ASN A 36 -21.13 22.38 -18.88
CA ASN A 36 -21.52 21.10 -18.24
C ASN A 36 -20.29 20.25 -17.85
N ASN A 37 -19.35 20.80 -17.08
CA ASN A 37 -18.30 20.00 -16.48
C ASN A 37 -18.92 19.27 -15.30
N PHE A 38 -19.32 18.02 -15.53
CA PHE A 38 -19.93 17.19 -14.50
C PHE A 38 -19.03 17.01 -13.28
N ASP A 39 -17.71 17.16 -13.44
CA ASP A 39 -16.74 17.18 -12.34
C ASP A 39 -16.99 18.36 -11.40
N VAL A 40 -17.12 19.58 -11.96
CA VAL A 40 -17.40 20.80 -11.18
C VAL A 40 -18.77 20.70 -10.50
N SER A 41 -19.79 20.27 -11.24
CA SER A 41 -21.12 19.99 -10.67
C SER A 41 -21.06 18.97 -9.54
N LEU A 42 -20.19 17.95 -9.67
CA LEU A 42 -20.01 16.93 -8.64
C LEU A 42 -19.43 17.57 -7.38
N HIS A 43 -18.37 18.36 -7.46
CA HIS A 43 -17.81 19.06 -6.29
C HIS A 43 -18.84 19.97 -5.62
N GLU A 44 -19.65 20.70 -6.39
CA GLU A 44 -20.71 21.56 -5.84
C GLU A 44 -21.83 20.79 -5.16
N SER A 45 -22.29 19.67 -5.74
CA SER A 45 -23.32 18.82 -5.15
C SER A 45 -22.86 18.19 -3.82
N VAL A 46 -21.57 17.82 -3.73
CA VAL A 46 -20.96 17.35 -2.48
C VAL A 46 -20.90 18.46 -1.44
N LYS A 47 -20.46 19.68 -1.81
CA LYS A 47 -20.45 20.85 -0.91
C LYS A 47 -21.86 21.17 -0.39
N ALA A 48 -22.88 20.98 -1.23
CA ALA A 48 -24.29 21.19 -0.89
C ALA A 48 -24.91 20.06 -0.05
N GLY A 49 -24.25 18.90 0.05
CA GLY A 49 -24.78 17.73 0.76
C GLY A 49 -25.89 17.00 0.00
N ASP A 50 -26.02 17.16 -1.32
CA ASP A 50 -27.09 16.54 -2.11
C ASP A 50 -26.66 15.16 -2.65
N SER A 51 -26.91 14.11 -1.86
CA SER A 51 -26.53 12.73 -2.22
C SER A 51 -27.20 12.20 -3.49
N PHE A 52 -28.40 12.67 -3.80
CA PHE A 52 -29.12 12.25 -5.01
C PHE A 52 -28.43 12.80 -6.26
N GLU A 53 -28.07 14.08 -6.20
CA GLU A 53 -27.38 14.76 -7.29
C GLU A 53 -25.97 14.18 -7.50
N VAL A 54 -25.23 13.91 -6.42
CA VAL A 54 -23.94 13.20 -6.48
C VAL A 54 -24.08 11.86 -7.22
N SER A 55 -25.08 11.05 -6.85
CA SER A 55 -25.30 9.73 -7.47
C SER A 55 -25.59 9.84 -8.97
N MET A 56 -26.41 10.82 -9.36
CA MET A 56 -26.76 11.04 -10.77
C MET A 56 -25.56 11.54 -11.57
N LEU A 57 -24.76 12.46 -11.03
CA LEU A 57 -23.57 12.98 -11.71
C LEU A 57 -22.53 11.89 -11.97
N LEU A 58 -22.32 10.98 -11.02
CA LEU A 58 -21.46 9.80 -11.23
C LEU A 58 -22.00 8.89 -12.36
N GLN A 59 -23.31 8.66 -12.41
CA GLN A 59 -23.94 7.90 -13.50
C GLN A 59 -23.80 8.58 -14.87
N LEU A 60 -23.75 9.91 -14.88
CA LEU A 60 -23.51 10.72 -16.09
C LEU A 60 -22.03 10.83 -16.48
N GLY A 61 -21.13 10.21 -15.71
CA GLY A 61 -19.70 10.13 -16.01
C GLY A 61 -18.84 11.22 -15.39
N ALA A 62 -19.31 11.91 -14.35
CA ALA A 62 -18.45 12.76 -13.52
C ALA A 62 -17.31 11.92 -12.92
N ASP A 63 -16.07 12.40 -12.98
CA ASP A 63 -14.93 11.75 -12.35
C ASP A 63 -14.85 12.17 -10.86
N PRO A 64 -15.10 11.27 -9.89
CA PRO A 64 -14.98 11.60 -8.47
C PRO A 64 -13.55 11.93 -8.01
N ASN A 65 -12.54 11.62 -8.82
CA ASN A 65 -11.13 11.89 -8.55
C ASN A 65 -10.64 13.21 -9.16
N SER A 66 -11.46 13.84 -10.01
CA SER A 66 -11.22 15.20 -10.49
C SER A 66 -11.01 16.17 -9.32
N LYS A 67 -10.14 17.15 -9.51
CA LYS A 67 -9.78 18.12 -8.47
C LYS A 67 -10.52 19.45 -8.69
N ASP A 68 -11.09 19.99 -7.62
CA ASP A 68 -11.68 21.34 -7.63
C ASP A 68 -10.59 22.42 -7.74
N GLU A 69 -10.97 23.70 -7.82
CA GLU A 69 -10.05 24.84 -7.91
C GLU A 69 -9.05 24.93 -6.73
N ARG A 70 -9.31 24.22 -5.63
CA ARG A 70 -8.44 24.15 -4.45
C ARG A 70 -7.61 22.88 -4.41
N GLY A 71 -7.65 22.05 -5.47
CA GLY A 71 -6.94 20.79 -5.56
C GLY A 71 -7.60 19.62 -4.82
N LYS A 72 -8.87 19.74 -4.40
CA LYS A 72 -9.55 18.69 -3.62
C LYS A 72 -10.45 17.80 -4.47
N SER A 73 -10.45 16.50 -4.22
CA SER A 73 -11.42 15.58 -4.83
C SER A 73 -12.79 15.68 -4.16
N ALA A 74 -13.80 15.10 -4.81
CA ALA A 74 -15.14 15.01 -4.24
C ALA A 74 -15.13 14.28 -2.88
N VAL A 75 -14.32 13.22 -2.74
CA VAL A 75 -14.19 12.45 -1.48
C VAL A 75 -13.63 13.32 -0.35
N GLU A 76 -12.60 14.11 -0.64
CA GLU A 76 -11.99 15.03 0.34
C GLU A 76 -12.98 16.07 0.85
N ILE A 77 -13.77 16.66 -0.06
CA ILE A 77 -14.83 17.62 0.30
C ILE A 77 -15.88 16.96 1.19
N ALA A 78 -16.29 15.73 0.88
CA ALA A 78 -17.26 14.99 1.69
C ALA A 78 -16.72 14.69 3.10
N MET A 79 -15.44 14.34 3.21
CA MET A 79 -14.76 14.11 4.49
C MET A 79 -14.66 15.38 5.33
N GLU A 80 -14.28 16.51 4.72
CA GLU A 80 -14.22 17.81 5.40
C GLU A 80 -15.58 18.29 5.91
N GLY A 81 -16.64 18.01 5.15
CA GLY A 81 -18.02 18.29 5.57
C GLY A 81 -18.60 17.27 6.56
N GLY A 82 -17.89 16.19 6.88
CA GLY A 82 -18.39 15.10 7.73
C GLY A 82 -19.53 14.28 7.10
N ASN A 83 -19.74 14.36 5.78
CA ASN A 83 -20.82 13.71 5.06
C ASN A 83 -20.49 12.24 4.73
N THR A 84 -20.67 11.35 5.72
CA THR A 84 -20.35 9.92 5.60
C THR A 84 -21.15 9.21 4.49
N GLN A 85 -22.42 9.55 4.30
CA GLN A 85 -23.25 8.96 3.23
C GLN A 85 -22.74 9.31 1.83
N ILE A 86 -22.38 10.57 1.61
CA ILE A 86 -21.87 11.04 0.31
C ILE A 86 -20.48 10.46 0.05
N LYS A 87 -19.63 10.38 1.08
CA LYS A 87 -18.35 9.67 0.99
C LYS A 87 -18.56 8.26 0.44
N GLU A 88 -19.47 7.47 1.02
CA GLU A 88 -19.72 6.10 0.58
C GLU A 88 -20.21 6.00 -0.87
N ILE A 89 -21.10 6.93 -1.28
CA ILE A 89 -21.56 7.03 -2.68
C ILE A 89 -20.39 7.30 -3.62
N LEU A 90 -19.52 8.24 -3.27
CA LEU A 90 -18.35 8.60 -4.08
C LEU A 90 -17.37 7.43 -4.18
N LEU A 91 -17.08 6.75 -3.06
CA LEU A 91 -16.20 5.56 -3.06
C LEU A 91 -16.78 4.44 -3.93
N THR A 92 -18.08 4.20 -3.85
CA THR A 92 -18.79 3.23 -4.71
C THR A 92 -18.73 3.65 -6.18
N GLY A 93 -18.74 4.95 -6.45
CA GLY A 93 -18.60 5.54 -7.78
C GLY A 93 -17.17 5.58 -8.33
N GLY A 94 -16.18 4.97 -7.65
CA GLY A 94 -14.78 4.95 -8.08
C GLY A 94 -13.94 6.11 -7.53
N GLY A 95 -14.47 6.89 -6.59
CA GLY A 95 -13.72 7.91 -5.88
C GLY A 95 -12.71 7.29 -4.91
N GLU A 96 -11.53 7.88 -4.81
CA GLU A 96 -10.48 7.43 -3.91
C GLU A 96 -10.32 8.40 -2.73
N GLU A 97 -10.10 7.85 -1.53
CA GLU A 97 -9.61 8.64 -0.41
C GLU A 97 -8.19 9.12 -0.73
N THR A 98 -7.88 10.39 -0.47
CA THR A 98 -6.49 10.83 -0.60
C THR A 98 -5.62 10.18 0.45
N GLY A 99 -4.42 9.82 0.01
CA GLY A 99 -3.41 9.27 0.90
C GLY A 99 -3.08 10.20 2.04
N GLU A 100 -2.59 9.63 3.13
CA GLU A 100 -2.11 10.38 4.28
C GLU A 100 -0.59 10.26 4.37
N VAL A 101 0.09 11.38 4.63
CA VAL A 101 1.50 11.41 5.01
C VAL A 101 1.62 11.90 6.45
N LYS A 102 2.18 11.06 7.33
CA LYS A 102 2.45 11.37 8.74
C LYS A 102 3.94 11.41 8.99
N TRP A 103 4.42 12.48 9.60
CA TRP A 103 5.81 12.64 10.02
C TRP A 103 5.96 12.55 11.53
N THR A 104 7.08 11.98 11.96
CA THR A 104 7.68 12.21 13.29
C THR A 104 9.04 12.87 13.10
N TRP A 105 9.80 13.08 14.17
CA TRP A 105 11.15 13.64 14.06
C TRP A 105 12.16 12.72 13.36
N TYR A 106 11.84 11.44 13.16
CA TYR A 106 12.72 10.43 12.54
C TYR A 106 11.99 9.47 11.59
N ASP A 107 10.67 9.48 11.55
CA ASP A 107 9.87 8.57 10.73
C ASP A 107 9.00 9.30 9.73
N VAL A 108 8.72 8.64 8.62
CA VAL A 108 7.62 9.02 7.72
C VAL A 108 6.75 7.81 7.41
N THR A 109 5.43 8.00 7.52
CA THR A 109 4.44 7.00 7.13
C THR A 109 3.59 7.56 6.00
N LEU A 110 3.51 6.83 4.89
CA LEU A 110 2.64 7.12 3.77
C LEU A 110 1.59 6.02 3.65
N THR A 111 0.31 6.38 3.72
CA THR A 111 -0.83 5.45 3.55
C THR A 111 -1.62 5.85 2.33
N LYS A 112 -1.74 4.98 1.32
CA LYS A 112 -2.35 5.29 0.00
C LYS A 112 -1.83 6.59 -0.65
N PRO A 113 -0.53 6.94 -0.55
CA PRO A 113 -0.02 8.22 -1.03
C PRO A 113 -0.32 8.44 -2.52
N SER A 114 -0.55 9.69 -2.90
CA SER A 114 -0.47 10.12 -4.29
C SER A 114 0.98 10.30 -4.74
N ALA A 115 1.21 10.39 -6.05
CA ALA A 115 2.54 10.69 -6.61
C ALA A 115 3.06 12.06 -6.12
N GLY A 116 2.19 13.07 -6.00
CA GLY A 116 2.57 14.39 -5.48
C GLY A 116 3.03 14.35 -4.03
N GLN A 117 2.33 13.60 -3.18
CA GLN A 117 2.74 13.38 -1.79
C GLN A 117 4.06 12.62 -1.67
N CYS A 118 4.28 11.61 -2.52
CA CYS A 118 5.56 10.93 -2.57
C CYS A 118 6.71 11.89 -2.96
N GLN A 119 6.48 12.74 -3.96
CA GLN A 119 7.48 13.73 -4.39
C GLN A 119 7.78 14.77 -3.31
N GLU A 120 6.76 15.20 -2.58
CA GLU A 120 6.92 16.08 -1.42
C GLU A 120 7.78 15.40 -0.34
N VAL A 121 7.47 14.14 0.00
CA VAL A 121 8.27 13.36 0.97
C VAL A 121 9.73 13.26 0.52
N ILE A 122 9.97 12.93 -0.74
CA ILE A 122 11.34 12.82 -1.29
C ILE A 122 12.11 14.13 -1.14
N SER A 123 11.46 15.28 -1.33
CA SER A 123 12.11 16.58 -1.19
C SER A 123 12.41 16.98 0.26
N GLN A 124 11.75 16.34 1.23
CA GLN A 124 11.89 16.61 2.67
C GLN A 124 12.74 15.56 3.39
N LEU A 125 13.04 14.42 2.75
CA LEU A 125 13.90 13.40 3.33
C LEU A 125 15.33 13.93 3.53
N THR A 126 15.79 13.89 4.78
CA THR A 126 17.16 14.21 5.20
C THR A 126 17.77 13.10 6.06
N ASP A 127 19.04 13.26 6.44
CA ASP A 127 19.78 12.39 7.36
C ASP A 127 19.22 12.37 8.82
N SER A 128 18.19 13.16 9.15
CA SER A 128 17.49 13.00 10.44
C SER A 128 16.60 11.76 10.46
N HIS A 129 16.10 11.32 9.31
CA HIS A 129 15.16 10.22 9.23
C HIS A 129 15.85 8.86 9.38
N ARG A 130 15.09 7.90 9.89
CA ARG A 130 15.53 6.54 10.22
C ARG A 130 14.57 5.51 9.65
N ASN A 131 13.26 5.75 9.66
CA ASN A 131 12.29 4.73 9.26
C ASN A 131 11.29 5.28 8.24
N ILE A 132 10.95 4.44 7.26
CA ILE A 132 9.96 4.76 6.22
C ILE A 132 8.93 3.63 6.18
N TYR A 133 7.66 4.01 6.31
CA TYR A 133 6.53 3.10 6.30
C TYR A 133 5.63 3.41 5.10
N LEU A 134 5.42 2.42 4.23
CA LEU A 134 4.53 2.46 3.07
C LEU A 134 3.37 1.48 3.28
N ARG A 135 2.14 1.99 3.19
CA ARG A 135 0.93 1.17 3.33
C ARG A 135 0.01 1.41 2.16
N HIS A 136 -0.53 0.35 1.56
CA HIS A 136 -1.48 0.44 0.45
C HIS A 136 -0.99 1.38 -0.67
N SER A 137 0.30 1.30 -1.00
CA SER A 137 0.94 2.18 -1.99
C SER A 137 0.90 1.55 -3.37
N SER A 138 1.19 2.34 -4.42
CA SER A 138 1.42 1.78 -5.75
C SER A 138 2.88 1.32 -5.91
N PRO A 139 3.16 0.37 -6.82
CA PRO A 139 4.54 -0.06 -7.10
C PRO A 139 5.44 1.09 -7.56
N ASP A 140 4.90 2.04 -8.33
CA ASP A 140 5.63 3.22 -8.81
C ASP A 140 6.09 4.11 -7.65
N ILE A 141 5.26 4.26 -6.61
CA ILE A 141 5.62 5.03 -5.42
C ILE A 141 6.71 4.32 -4.64
N VAL A 142 6.63 2.99 -4.49
CA VAL A 142 7.71 2.21 -3.88
C VAL A 142 8.99 2.38 -4.68
N TYR A 143 8.93 2.25 -6.01
CA TYR A 143 10.09 2.43 -6.89
C TYR A 143 10.74 3.80 -6.69
N LEU A 144 9.95 4.86 -6.82
CA LEU A 144 10.42 6.24 -6.72
C LEU A 144 11.02 6.53 -5.35
N LEU A 145 10.32 6.20 -4.27
CA LEU A 145 10.80 6.49 -2.92
C LEU A 145 12.04 5.67 -2.56
N MET A 146 12.07 4.38 -2.90
CA MET A 146 13.20 3.50 -2.56
C MET A 146 14.46 3.83 -3.37
N SER A 147 14.31 4.41 -4.56
CA SER A 147 15.45 4.87 -5.36
C SER A 147 16.30 5.93 -4.65
N VAL A 148 15.66 6.77 -3.83
CA VAL A 148 16.28 7.85 -3.05
C VAL A 148 16.56 7.40 -1.62
N ALA A 149 15.56 6.83 -0.94
CA ALA A 149 15.63 6.51 0.48
C ALA A 149 16.77 5.56 0.83
N LEU A 150 17.06 4.58 -0.03
CA LEU A 150 18.12 3.58 0.21
C LEU A 150 19.54 4.14 0.05
N ASP A 151 19.70 5.35 -0.49
CA ASP A 151 20.98 6.05 -0.55
C ASP A 151 21.26 6.87 0.73
N ILE A 152 20.21 7.18 1.51
CA ILE A 152 20.31 7.92 2.77
C ILE A 152 20.84 6.98 3.86
N LYS A 153 22.07 7.23 4.31
CA LYS A 153 22.82 6.33 5.23
C LYS A 153 22.25 6.24 6.64
N THR A 154 21.31 7.11 6.96
CA THR A 154 20.66 7.08 8.26
C THR A 154 19.42 6.20 8.29
N ILE A 155 18.82 5.87 7.15
CA ILE A 155 17.67 4.96 7.08
C ILE A 155 18.08 3.56 7.58
N LYS A 156 17.35 3.08 8.59
CA LYS A 156 17.53 1.81 9.30
C LYS A 156 16.38 0.85 9.06
N GLU A 157 15.19 1.35 8.77
CA GLU A 157 14.00 0.53 8.57
C GLU A 157 13.21 0.99 7.35
N ILE A 158 12.86 0.01 6.51
CA ILE A 158 11.89 0.15 5.44
C ILE A 158 10.78 -0.86 5.71
N ASP A 159 9.54 -0.40 5.68
CA ASP A 159 8.37 -1.23 5.87
C ASP A 159 7.36 -1.01 4.74
N ILE A 160 7.11 -2.06 3.96
CA ILE A 160 6.19 -2.07 2.82
C ILE A 160 5.05 -3.06 3.13
N ARG A 161 3.82 -2.54 3.23
CA ARG A 161 2.62 -3.33 3.54
C ARG A 161 1.54 -3.15 2.50
N TYR A 162 0.78 -4.23 2.24
CA TYR A 162 -0.39 -4.20 1.37
C TYR A 162 -0.10 -3.57 0.00
N THR A 163 1.09 -3.84 -0.55
CA THR A 163 1.58 -3.22 -1.78
C THR A 163 2.26 -4.29 -2.64
N LYS A 164 1.58 -4.77 -3.68
CA LYS A 164 2.15 -5.80 -4.58
C LYS A 164 3.31 -5.22 -5.37
N ILE A 165 4.55 -5.48 -4.95
CA ILE A 165 5.73 -4.96 -5.66
C ILE A 165 5.98 -5.74 -6.95
N THR A 166 6.30 -5.01 -8.02
CA THR A 166 6.57 -5.60 -9.34
C THR A 166 8.01 -6.11 -9.41
N LYS A 167 8.31 -6.87 -10.47
CA LYS A 167 9.67 -7.33 -10.78
C LYS A 167 10.69 -6.17 -10.81
N ASP A 168 10.31 -5.02 -11.36
CA ASP A 168 11.21 -3.86 -11.45
C ASP A 168 11.52 -3.27 -10.08
N VAL A 169 10.52 -3.21 -9.19
CA VAL A 169 10.72 -2.80 -7.79
C VAL A 169 11.64 -3.77 -7.06
N ILE A 170 11.45 -5.09 -7.25
CA ILE A 170 12.34 -6.11 -6.67
C ILE A 170 13.77 -5.93 -7.14
N LEU A 171 13.99 -5.75 -8.45
CA LEU A 171 15.34 -5.57 -9.00
C LEU A 171 16.00 -4.31 -8.45
N LEU A 172 15.26 -3.21 -8.32
CA LEU A 172 15.73 -1.98 -7.68
C LEU A 172 16.15 -2.24 -6.22
N LEU A 173 15.26 -2.86 -5.43
CA LEU A 173 15.51 -3.18 -4.02
C LEU A 173 16.74 -4.07 -3.88
N SER A 174 16.80 -5.19 -4.60
CA SER A 174 17.92 -6.14 -4.63
C SER A 174 19.25 -5.43 -4.94
N HIS A 175 19.27 -4.60 -5.98
CA HIS A 175 20.46 -3.86 -6.37
C HIS A 175 20.93 -2.88 -5.26
N LYS A 176 20.01 -2.08 -4.72
CA LYS A 176 20.32 -1.11 -3.67
C LYS A 176 20.74 -1.78 -2.36
N ILE A 177 20.08 -2.87 -1.98
CA ILE A 177 20.34 -3.62 -0.74
C ILE A 177 21.70 -4.30 -0.77
N THR A 178 22.14 -4.84 -1.91
CA THR A 178 23.42 -5.58 -2.01
C THR A 178 24.59 -4.81 -1.39
N ASN A 179 24.67 -3.50 -1.62
CA ASN A 179 25.74 -2.62 -1.10
C ASN A 179 25.26 -1.65 -0.03
N ASN A 180 24.02 -1.79 0.46
CA ASN A 180 23.51 -0.92 1.49
C ASN A 180 24.25 -1.19 2.81
N THR A 181 24.70 -0.11 3.47
CA THR A 181 25.50 -0.17 4.69
C THR A 181 24.77 0.34 5.93
N SER A 182 23.49 0.69 5.80
CA SER A 182 22.72 1.37 6.85
C SER A 182 21.49 0.60 7.32
N LEU A 183 20.77 -0.01 6.39
CA LEU A 183 19.50 -0.68 6.59
C LEU A 183 19.68 -1.91 7.46
N LYS A 184 18.85 -2.01 8.50
CA LYS A 184 18.85 -3.08 9.51
C LYS A 184 17.61 -3.96 9.41
N THR A 185 16.48 -3.34 9.09
CA THR A 185 15.17 -3.99 9.10
C THR A 185 14.46 -3.75 7.77
N LEU A 186 13.99 -4.83 7.16
CA LEU A 186 13.19 -4.79 5.95
C LEU A 186 11.90 -5.58 6.18
N TRP A 187 10.76 -4.89 6.10
CA TRP A 187 9.44 -5.52 6.07
C TRP A 187 8.88 -5.46 4.66
N ILE A 188 8.45 -6.60 4.15
CA ILE A 188 7.64 -6.69 2.94
C ILE A 188 6.55 -7.70 3.26
N ILE A 189 5.41 -7.22 3.74
CA ILE A 189 4.38 -8.07 4.38
C ILE A 189 2.98 -7.79 3.83
N TYR A 190 2.03 -8.67 4.14
CA TYR A 190 0.63 -8.56 3.73
C TYR A 190 0.44 -8.47 2.21
N ASP A 191 0.58 -9.60 1.52
CA ASP A 191 0.36 -9.72 0.06
C ASP A 191 1.19 -8.72 -0.77
N SER A 192 2.44 -8.49 -0.35
CA SER A 192 3.33 -7.52 -0.98
C SER A 192 4.38 -8.16 -1.89
N ILE A 193 4.72 -9.44 -1.69
CA ILE A 193 5.78 -10.14 -2.44
C ILE A 193 5.43 -11.61 -2.68
N ASN A 194 5.96 -12.18 -3.77
CA ASN A 194 5.80 -13.58 -4.16
C ASN A 194 7.15 -14.32 -4.21
N ASP A 195 7.13 -15.60 -4.56
CA ASP A 195 8.33 -16.44 -4.68
C ASP A 195 9.45 -15.84 -5.55
N ASP A 196 9.13 -15.34 -6.76
CA ASP A 196 10.13 -14.72 -7.65
C ASP A 196 10.83 -13.53 -6.97
N GLY A 197 10.05 -12.71 -6.25
CA GLY A 197 10.57 -11.61 -5.46
C GLY A 197 11.51 -12.07 -4.35
N VAL A 198 11.13 -13.12 -3.61
CA VAL A 198 11.96 -13.69 -2.53
C VAL A 198 13.25 -14.28 -3.08
N ILE A 199 13.20 -15.00 -4.19
CA ILE A 199 14.38 -15.60 -4.84
C ILE A 199 15.38 -14.49 -5.25
N ALA A 200 14.90 -13.40 -5.87
CA ALA A 200 15.77 -12.29 -6.25
C ALA A 200 16.32 -11.50 -5.04
N LEU A 201 15.53 -11.36 -3.98
CA LEU A 201 15.94 -10.65 -2.77
C LEU A 201 17.00 -11.44 -1.99
N THR A 202 16.81 -12.75 -1.82
CA THR A 202 17.74 -13.64 -1.10
C THR A 202 19.13 -13.66 -1.74
N GLN A 203 19.22 -13.65 -3.08
CA GLN A 203 20.50 -13.55 -3.81
C GLN A 203 21.31 -12.30 -3.42
N SER A 204 20.63 -11.18 -3.19
CA SER A 204 21.27 -9.91 -2.79
C SER A 204 21.65 -9.92 -1.30
N LEU A 205 20.84 -10.59 -0.48
CA LEU A 205 21.04 -10.67 0.95
C LEU A 205 22.17 -11.62 1.36
N ILE A 206 22.51 -12.64 0.56
CA ILE A 206 23.59 -13.60 0.87
C ILE A 206 24.86 -12.89 1.35
N ASN A 207 25.28 -11.83 0.66
CA ASN A 207 26.49 -11.06 0.98
C ASN A 207 26.23 -9.76 1.76
N ASN A 208 24.97 -9.40 2.01
CA ASN A 208 24.64 -8.20 2.76
C ASN A 208 25.06 -8.35 4.23
N LYS A 209 25.76 -7.34 4.75
CA LYS A 209 26.35 -7.34 6.10
C LYS A 209 25.64 -6.42 7.09
N THR A 210 24.45 -5.93 6.74
CA THR A 210 23.76 -4.93 7.55
C THR A 210 22.36 -5.31 7.99
N ILE A 211 21.58 -5.96 7.13
CA ILE A 211 20.20 -6.35 7.42
C ILE A 211 20.22 -7.52 8.40
N THR A 212 19.66 -7.29 9.58
CA THR A 212 19.57 -8.27 10.67
C THR A 212 18.15 -8.80 10.84
N VAL A 213 17.14 -8.10 10.31
CA VAL A 213 15.73 -8.46 10.41
C VAL A 213 15.09 -8.44 9.02
N LEU A 214 14.56 -9.58 8.59
CA LEU A 214 13.76 -9.71 7.37
C LEU A 214 12.38 -10.25 7.73
N LEU A 215 11.34 -9.46 7.44
CA LEU A 215 9.96 -9.85 7.69
C LEU A 215 9.22 -10.03 6.37
N LEU A 216 8.78 -11.26 6.14
CA LEU A 216 8.04 -11.71 4.96
C LEU A 216 6.70 -12.34 5.34
N SER A 217 6.25 -12.12 6.58
CA SER A 217 4.99 -12.68 7.08
C SER A 217 3.77 -12.21 6.28
N PHE A 218 2.72 -13.01 6.30
CA PHE A 218 1.43 -12.73 5.65
C PHE A 218 1.53 -12.48 4.15
N ASN A 219 2.47 -13.14 3.46
CA ASN A 219 2.53 -13.18 2.01
C ASN A 219 2.12 -14.58 1.51
N PRO A 220 0.86 -14.78 1.10
CA PRO A 220 0.38 -16.10 0.68
C PRO A 220 1.03 -16.59 -0.61
N ASP A 221 1.59 -15.69 -1.43
CA ASP A 221 2.29 -16.03 -2.67
C ASP A 221 3.77 -16.43 -2.45
N ILE A 222 4.21 -16.53 -1.19
CA ILE A 222 5.46 -17.22 -0.82
C ILE A 222 5.12 -18.68 -0.55
N THR A 223 5.59 -19.56 -1.41
CA THR A 223 5.37 -21.01 -1.36
C THR A 223 6.69 -21.76 -1.21
N SER A 224 6.66 -23.09 -1.20
CA SER A 224 7.88 -23.91 -1.17
C SER A 224 8.78 -23.74 -2.40
N THR A 225 8.34 -23.01 -3.44
CA THR A 225 9.17 -22.63 -4.59
C THR A 225 10.38 -21.79 -4.17
N SER A 226 10.25 -20.89 -3.18
CA SER A 226 11.36 -20.06 -2.69
C SER A 226 12.15 -20.69 -1.53
N ALA A 227 11.76 -21.88 -1.05
CA ALA A 227 12.38 -22.52 0.13
C ALA A 227 13.88 -22.78 -0.05
N GLN A 228 14.31 -23.21 -1.24
CA GLN A 228 15.73 -23.45 -1.51
C GLN A 228 16.56 -22.16 -1.42
N SER A 229 16.09 -21.05 -1.99
CA SER A 229 16.81 -19.78 -1.95
C SER A 229 16.83 -19.18 -0.54
N LEU A 230 15.76 -19.36 0.25
CA LEU A 230 15.75 -19.02 1.66
C LEU A 230 16.75 -19.88 2.46
N ALA A 231 16.83 -21.19 2.19
CA ALA A 231 17.80 -22.07 2.84
C ALA A 231 19.24 -21.72 2.46
N GLU A 232 19.52 -21.34 1.21
CA GLU A 232 20.82 -20.83 0.78
C GLU A 232 21.18 -19.52 1.47
N LEU A 233 20.22 -18.59 1.61
CA LEU A 233 20.42 -17.39 2.41
C LEU A 233 20.83 -17.74 3.84
N LEU A 234 20.14 -18.67 4.49
CA LEU A 234 20.49 -19.12 5.84
C LEU A 234 21.85 -19.84 5.88
N LEU A 235 22.24 -20.60 4.86
CA LEU A 235 23.50 -21.31 4.86
C LEU A 235 24.71 -20.36 4.78
N TYR A 236 24.62 -19.30 3.97
CA TYR A 236 25.75 -18.43 3.64
C TYR A 236 25.73 -17.07 4.32
N ASN A 237 24.57 -16.55 4.72
CA ASN A 237 24.50 -15.27 5.39
C ASN A 237 24.69 -15.41 6.90
N HIS A 238 25.68 -14.68 7.41
CA HIS A 238 26.03 -14.63 8.83
C HIS A 238 25.73 -13.28 9.48
N THR A 239 24.74 -12.56 8.94
CA THR A 239 24.28 -11.25 9.46
C THR A 239 22.82 -11.30 9.89
N LEU A 240 21.96 -11.97 9.11
CA LEU A 240 20.53 -12.08 9.36
C LEU A 240 20.30 -12.84 10.67
N PHE A 241 19.63 -12.18 11.61
CA PHE A 241 19.38 -12.71 12.95
C PHE A 241 17.90 -13.09 13.14
N TYR A 242 17.00 -12.38 12.49
CA TYR A 242 15.56 -12.63 12.57
C TYR A 242 14.96 -12.79 11.17
N LEU A 243 14.27 -13.91 10.94
CA LEU A 243 13.52 -14.20 9.73
C LEU A 243 12.08 -14.59 10.09
N TYR A 244 11.11 -13.88 9.53
CA TYR A 244 9.69 -14.12 9.79
C TYR A 244 8.96 -14.57 8.51
N LEU A 245 8.34 -15.75 8.58
CA LEU A 245 7.68 -16.44 7.46
C LEU A 245 6.29 -16.98 7.82
N ASP A 246 5.71 -16.59 8.97
CA ASP A 246 4.33 -16.95 9.32
C ASP A 246 3.31 -16.30 8.38
N GLY A 247 2.16 -16.95 8.16
CA GLY A 247 1.17 -16.50 7.19
C GLY A 247 1.63 -16.63 5.73
N THR A 248 2.56 -17.54 5.45
CA THR A 248 2.97 -17.91 4.08
C THR A 248 2.43 -19.30 3.70
N ASN A 249 2.53 -19.65 2.42
CA ASN A 249 2.12 -20.96 1.90
C ASN A 249 3.33 -21.90 1.69
N ILE A 250 4.41 -21.73 2.43
CA ILE A 250 5.48 -22.72 2.51
C ILE A 250 4.88 -23.97 3.17
N ASP A 251 4.94 -25.10 2.48
CA ASP A 251 4.47 -26.37 3.00
C ASP A 251 5.50 -27.04 3.91
N THR A 252 5.16 -28.21 4.44
CA THR A 252 6.02 -28.96 5.35
C THR A 252 7.37 -29.31 4.71
N ASP A 253 7.39 -29.69 3.43
CA ASP A 253 8.62 -30.07 2.75
C ASP A 253 9.54 -28.85 2.55
N GLY A 254 8.98 -27.70 2.19
CA GLY A 254 9.71 -26.44 2.13
C GLY A 254 10.30 -26.02 3.48
N VAL A 255 9.54 -26.18 4.58
CA VAL A 255 10.06 -25.91 5.92
C VAL A 255 11.20 -26.86 6.29
N LEU A 256 11.12 -28.15 5.93
CA LEU A 256 12.21 -29.10 6.17
C LEU A 256 13.51 -28.71 5.45
N VAL A 257 13.42 -28.12 4.26
CA VAL A 257 14.58 -27.55 3.55
C VAL A 257 15.23 -26.42 4.36
N LEU A 258 14.43 -25.54 4.97
CA LEU A 258 14.93 -24.50 5.88
C LEU A 258 15.59 -25.10 7.13
N MET A 259 14.99 -26.12 7.74
CA MET A 259 15.53 -26.78 8.94
C MET A 259 16.92 -27.37 8.70
N GLU A 260 17.16 -27.93 7.51
CA GLU A 260 18.47 -28.49 7.15
C GLU A 260 19.57 -27.41 7.14
N SER A 261 19.27 -26.22 6.60
CA SER A 261 20.20 -25.08 6.63
C SER A 261 20.46 -24.55 8.04
N LEU A 262 19.45 -24.58 8.93
CA LEU A 262 19.61 -24.16 10.31
C LEU A 262 20.51 -25.06 11.13
N ARG A 263 20.72 -26.32 10.71
CA ARG A 263 21.61 -27.24 11.42
C ARG A 263 23.04 -26.70 11.52
N THR A 264 23.50 -25.99 10.49
CA THR A 264 24.87 -25.46 10.40
C THR A 264 24.95 -23.96 10.56
N ASN A 265 23.88 -23.21 10.27
CA ASN A 265 23.83 -21.79 10.57
C ASN A 265 23.78 -21.57 12.09
N ASN A 266 24.70 -20.77 12.63
CA ASN A 266 24.75 -20.39 14.05
C ASN A 266 24.47 -18.89 14.28
N THR A 267 24.05 -18.18 13.24
CA THR A 267 23.82 -16.73 13.28
C THR A 267 22.35 -16.40 13.54
N LEU A 268 21.43 -17.06 12.83
CA LEU A 268 20.00 -16.79 12.94
C LEU A 268 19.57 -17.09 14.37
N GLY A 269 19.02 -16.10 15.07
CA GLY A 269 18.48 -16.23 16.42
C GLY A 269 17.00 -16.54 16.43
N THR A 270 16.24 -16.19 15.39
CA THR A 270 14.81 -16.48 15.30
C THR A 270 14.38 -16.75 13.86
N LEU A 271 13.68 -17.86 13.67
CA LEU A 271 12.86 -18.20 12.52
C LEU A 271 11.41 -18.34 13.01
N GLN A 272 10.55 -17.41 12.61
CA GLN A 272 9.12 -17.47 12.91
C GLN A 272 8.35 -18.16 11.77
N LEU A 273 7.52 -19.14 12.12
CA LEU A 273 6.75 -19.99 11.21
C LEU A 273 5.32 -20.19 11.73
N ASP A 274 4.44 -20.67 10.86
CA ASP A 274 3.08 -21.08 11.25
C ASP A 274 3.11 -22.25 12.25
N LYS A 275 2.19 -22.21 13.22
CA LYS A 275 1.97 -23.29 14.20
C LYS A 275 1.78 -24.68 13.59
N LYS A 276 1.28 -24.76 12.35
CA LYS A 276 1.07 -26.02 11.62
C LYS A 276 2.36 -26.83 11.43
N HIS A 277 3.53 -26.18 11.40
CA HIS A 277 4.82 -26.84 11.18
C HIS A 277 5.50 -27.35 12.46
N LYS A 278 4.98 -26.99 13.64
CA LYS A 278 5.63 -27.29 14.93
C LYS A 278 5.88 -28.77 15.12
N GLN A 279 4.88 -29.61 14.85
CA GLN A 279 4.98 -31.05 15.05
C GLN A 279 6.08 -31.65 14.19
N THR A 280 6.10 -31.32 12.89
CA THR A 280 7.11 -31.81 11.95
C THR A 280 8.51 -31.37 12.33
N CYS A 281 8.70 -30.10 12.72
CA CYS A 281 10.01 -29.62 13.16
C CYS A 281 10.46 -30.35 14.43
N SER A 282 9.55 -30.57 15.39
CA SER A 282 9.87 -31.23 16.66
C SER A 282 10.23 -32.70 16.55
N SER A 283 9.89 -33.37 15.43
CA SER A 283 10.26 -34.76 15.18
C SER A 283 11.65 -34.93 14.56
N LEU A 284 12.35 -33.84 14.23
CA LEU A 284 13.70 -33.90 13.69
C LEU A 284 14.69 -34.38 14.76
N SER A 285 15.60 -35.28 14.39
CA SER A 285 16.61 -35.85 15.31
C SER A 285 17.54 -34.81 15.94
N TYR A 286 17.69 -33.65 15.28
CA TYR A 286 18.50 -32.52 15.73
C TYR A 286 17.66 -31.33 16.23
N TYR A 287 16.35 -31.50 16.43
CA TYR A 287 15.46 -30.42 16.87
C TYR A 287 15.99 -29.69 18.11
N GLU A 288 16.53 -30.43 19.08
CA GLU A 288 17.09 -29.88 20.31
C GLU A 288 18.19 -28.82 20.10
N THR A 289 18.93 -28.88 18.98
CA THR A 289 19.98 -27.90 18.65
C THR A 289 19.43 -26.63 18.02
N ILE A 290 18.22 -26.67 17.46
CA ILE A 290 17.60 -25.55 16.76
C ILE A 290 16.38 -24.97 17.49
N LYS A 291 15.78 -25.70 18.44
CA LYS A 291 14.48 -25.38 19.06
C LYS A 291 14.37 -23.98 19.64
N ASN A 292 15.46 -23.44 20.21
CA ASN A 292 15.46 -22.11 20.84
C ASN A 292 15.40 -20.97 19.80
N ARG A 293 15.55 -21.30 18.53
CA ARG A 293 15.50 -20.36 17.40
C ARG A 293 14.20 -20.47 16.61
N LEU A 294 13.33 -21.42 16.93
CA LEU A 294 12.08 -21.62 16.23
C LEU A 294 10.93 -21.03 17.03
N TRP A 295 10.19 -20.10 16.42
CA TRP A 295 8.99 -19.51 17.01
C TRP A 295 7.78 -19.86 16.16
N PHE A 296 6.73 -20.40 16.78
CA PHE A 296 5.54 -20.87 16.08
C PHE A 296 4.32 -20.07 16.55
N VAL A 297 3.65 -19.38 15.62
CA VAL A 297 2.46 -18.53 15.87
C VAL A 297 1.19 -19.07 15.25
#